data_AF-A0ABD0P903-F1
#
_entry.id   AF-A0ABD0P903-F1
#
_cell.length_a   1.000
_cell.length_b   1.000
_cell.length_c   1.000
_cell.angle_alpha   90.00
_cell.angle_beta   90.00
_cell.angle_gamma   90.00
#
_symmetry.space_group_name_H-M   'P 1'
#
loop_
_entity.id
_entity.type
_entity.pdbx_description
1 polymer ?
#
loop_
_entity_poly.entity_id
_entity_poly.type
_entity_poly.pdbx_seq_one_letter_code
_entity_poly.pdbx_strand_id
1 'polypeptide(L)' 'MHACYAGRLDTVKYLRNCGSTWQSRDTDGCTPLHWAVDGGHLPVITYMIQDGCE' A
#
# COMPACT_ATOMS: atom_id res chain seq x y z
N MET A 1 4.53 -2.77 -1.03
CA MET A 1 5.23 -2.21 0.14
C MET A 1 6.13 -1.05 -0.24
N HIS A 2 7.21 -1.25 -0.99
CA HIS A 2 8.08 -0.14 -1.45
C HIS A 2 7.34 1.02 -2.13
N ALA A 3 6.40 0.73 -3.04
CA ALA A 3 5.60 1.79 -3.68
C ALA A 3 4.69 2.55 -2.70
N CYS A 4 4.22 1.87 -1.65
CA CYS A 4 3.41 2.45 -0.58
C CYS A 4 4.26 3.36 0.31
N TYR A 5 5.42 2.87 0.76
CA TYR A 5 6.39 3.63 1.54
C TYR A 5 6.89 4.88 0.82
N ALA A 6 7.10 4.80 -0.50
CA ALA A 6 7.54 5.93 -1.30
C ALA A 6 6.41 6.85 -1.80
N GLY A 7 5.15 6.57 -1.43
CA GLY A 7 4.01 7.44 -1.77
C GLY A 7 3.63 7.46 -3.25
N ARG A 8 4.06 6.47 -4.04
CA ARG A 8 3.86 6.43 -5.49
C ARG A 8 2.47 5.92 -5.85
N LEU A 9 1.45 6.76 -5.70
CA LEU A 9 0.04 6.39 -5.88
C LEU A 9 -0.25 5.72 -7.22
N ASP A 10 0.26 6.24 -8.34
CA ASP A 10 0.01 5.64 -9.66
C ASP A 10 0.63 4.24 -9.79
N THR A 11 1.81 4.05 -9.21
CA THR A 11 2.43 2.72 -9.14
C THR A 11 1.62 1.77 -8.25
N VAL A 12 1.10 2.25 -7.13
CA VAL A 12 0.23 1.45 -6.24
C VAL A 12 -1.04 1.00 -6.98
N LYS A 13 -1.71 1.90 -7.70
CA LYS A 13 -2.89 1.58 -8.53
C LYS A 13 -2.56 0.59 -9.65
N TYR A 14 -1.45 0.79 -10.35
CA TYR A 14 -1.00 -0.15 -11.39
C TYR A 14 -0.76 -1.55 -10.83
N LEU A 15 -0.02 -1.66 -9.71
CA LEU A 15 0.24 -2.94 -9.06
C LEU A 15 -1.05 -3.62 -8.58
N ARG A 16 -2.00 -2.84 -8.07
CA ARG A 16 -3.32 -3.36 -7.67
C ARG A 16 -4.09 -3.92 -8.86
N ASN A 17 -4.10 -3.22 -10.00
CA ASN A 17 -4.71 -3.70 -11.25
C ASN A 17 -4.04 -4.97 -11.80
N CYS A 18 -2.74 -5.17 -11.53
CA CYS A 18 -2.04 -6.41 -11.85
C CYS A 18 -2.34 -7.58 -10.88
N GLY A 19 -3.25 -7.40 -9.92
CA GLY A 19 -3.67 -8.45 -8.98
C GLY A 19 -2.92 -8.46 -7.65
N SER A 20 -2.19 -7.39 -7.30
CA SER A 20 -1.55 -7.30 -5.98
C SER A 20 -2.58 -7.29 -4.85
N THR A 21 -2.28 -7.99 -3.76
CA THR A 21 -3.11 -8.08 -2.55
C THR A 21 -2.63 -7.11 -1.45
N TRP A 22 -3.56 -6.63 -0.63
CA TRP A 22 -3.27 -5.83 0.56
C TRP A 22 -2.81 -6.66 1.77
N GLN A 23 -3.03 -7.97 1.74
CA GLN A 23 -2.77 -8.89 2.85
C GLN A 23 -1.34 -9.45 2.88
N SER A 24 -0.50 -9.11 1.88
CA SER A 24 0.92 -9.51 1.88
C SER A 24 1.63 -9.01 3.13
N ARG A 25 2.51 -9.84 3.69
CA ARG A 25 3.37 -9.51 4.81
C ARG A 25 4.83 -9.70 4.42
N ASP A 26 5.70 -8.81 4.87
CA ASP A 26 7.15 -9.00 4.77
C ASP A 26 7.68 -9.85 5.93
N THR A 27 9.01 -9.92 6.06
CA THR A 27 9.69 -10.70 7.09
C THR A 27 9.41 -10.22 8.50
N ASP A 28 9.02 -8.95 8.67
CA ASP A 28 8.70 -8.35 9.97
C ASP A 28 7.19 -8.41 10.27
N GLY A 29 6.40 -9.00 9.36
CA GLY A 29 4.95 -9.10 9.48
C GLY A 29 4.21 -7.84 9.06
N CYS A 30 4.90 -6.84 8.50
CA CYS A 30 4.31 -5.58 8.09
C CYS A 30 3.53 -5.72 6.78
N THR A 31 2.36 -5.08 6.71
CA THR A 31 1.51 -5.01 5.52
C THR A 31 1.87 -3.79 4.66
N PRO A 32 1.41 -3.70 3.40
CA PRO A 32 1.61 -2.49 2.60
C PRO A 32 1.06 -1.22 3.27
N LEU A 33 0.03 -1.33 4.11
CA LEU A 33 -0.55 -0.20 4.83
C LEU A 33 0.38 0.32 5.92
N HIS A 34 1.06 -0.56 6.67
CA HIS A 34 2.08 -0.15 7.64
C HIS A 34 3.12 0.76 6.98
N TRP A 35 3.61 0.35 5.82
CA TRP A 35 4.58 1.11 5.04
C TRP A 35 4.03 2.43 4.48
N ALA A 36 2.76 2.48 4.05
CA ALA A 36 2.12 3.72 3.60
C ALA A 36 2.00 4.75 4.75
N VAL A 37 1.68 4.27 5.95
CA VAL A 37 1.56 5.07 7.18
C VAL A 37 2.93 5.55 7.65
N ASP A 38 3.94 4.68 7.65
CA ASP A 38 5.32 5.03 8.02
C ASP A 38 5.89 6.12 7.11
N GLY A 39 5.61 6.06 5.81
CA GLY A 39 5.95 7.12 4.85
C GLY A 39 5.07 8.39 4.93
N GLY A 40 3.97 8.38 5.70
CA GLY A 40 3.07 9.52 5.86
C GLY A 40 2.25 9.90 4.61
N HIS A 41 2.04 8.96 3.69
CA HIS A 41 1.47 9.26 2.37
C HIS A 41 -0.05 9.12 2.33
N LEU A 42 -0.75 10.16 2.82
CA LEU A 42 -2.21 10.19 2.92
C LEU A 42 -2.95 9.78 1.64
N PRO A 43 -2.59 10.22 0.41
CA PRO A 43 -3.30 9.81 -0.79
C PRO A 43 -3.23 8.30 -1.05
N VAL A 44 -2.11 7.66 -0.72
CA VAL A 44 -1.95 6.20 -0.84
C VAL A 44 -2.79 5.50 0.22
N ILE A 45 -2.74 5.97 1.47
CA ILE A 45 -3.52 5.43 2.58
C ILE A 45 -5.02 5.49 2.25
N THR A 46 -5.51 6.64 1.79
CA THR A 46 -6.92 6.83 1.42
C THR A 46 -7.34 5.88 0.30
N TYR A 47 -6.52 5.76 -0.76
CA TYR A 47 -6.83 4.83 -1.85
C TYR A 47 -6.90 3.38 -1.36
N MET A 48 -5.94 2.95 -0.55
CA MET A 48 -5.91 1.57 -0.03
C MET A 48 -7.14 1.26 0.81
N ILE A 49 -7.54 2.15 1.73
CA ILE A 49 -8.74 1.98 2.56
C ILE A 49 -10.01 1.94 1.71
N GLN A 50 -10.14 2.82 0.71
CA GLN A 50 -11.26 2.83 -0.22
C GLN A 50 -11.35 1.55 -1.06
N ASP A 51 -10.21 0.93 -1.35
CA ASP A 51 -10.09 -0.32 -2.09
C ASP A 51 -10.21 -1.58 -1.19
N GLY A 52 -10.60 -1.40 0.09
CA GLY A 52 -10.84 -2.49 1.03
C GLY A 52 -9.58 -3.06 1.68
N CYS A 53 -8.51 -2.27 1.81
CA CYS A 53 -7.37 -2.59 2.66
C CYS A 53 -7.76 -2.44 4.14
N GLU A 54 -7.45 -3.45 4.94
CA GLU A 54 -7.65 -3.51 6.40
C GLU A 54 -6.31 -3.56 7.14
#